data_AF-A0A392QEV8-F1
#
_entry.id   AF-A0A392QEV8-F1
#
_cell.length_a   1.000
_cell.length_b   1.000
_cell.length_c   1.000
_cell.angle_alpha   90.00
_cell.angle_beta   90.00
_cell.angle_gamma   90.00
#
_symmetry.space_group_name_H-M   'P 1'
#
loop_
_entity.id
_entity.type
_entity.pdbx_description
1 polymer ?
#
loop_
_entity_poly.entity_id
_entity_poly.type
_entity_poly.pdbx_seq_one_letter_code
_entity_poly.pdbx_strand_id
1 'polypeptide(L)'
;MMSFDVETLQRYATIRSKEAISIIENHTEALFGRPDIVITPEGKVNSSKDEIIKISIGGLKRLVLEAVTFGSFLWDVESYVDSRYHFVLK
;
A
#
# COMPACT_ATOMS: atom_id res chain seq x y z
N MET A 1 -22.90 -5.77 -13.50
CA MET A 1 -22.08 -5.37 -12.35
C MET A 1 -20.91 -6.34 -12.32
N MET A 2 -19.68 -5.88 -12.56
CA MET A 2 -18.51 -6.76 -12.40
C MET A 2 -18.34 -7.01 -10.91
N SER A 3 -18.77 -8.17 -10.43
CA SER A 3 -18.40 -8.66 -9.11
C SER A 3 -17.03 -9.32 -9.25
N PHE A 4 -16.03 -8.81 -8.55
CA PHE A 4 -14.82 -9.59 -8.29
C PHE A 4 -15.19 -10.70 -7.31
N ASP A 5 -14.90 -11.95 -7.66
CA ASP A 5 -14.94 -13.02 -6.66
C ASP A 5 -13.83 -12.78 -5.62
N VAL A 6 -14.02 -13.36 -4.44
CA VAL A 6 -13.14 -13.13 -3.28
C VAL A 6 -11.70 -13.58 -3.59
N GLU A 7 -11.53 -14.63 -4.38
CA GLU A 7 -10.21 -15.17 -4.72
C GLU A 7 -9.45 -14.22 -5.67
N THR A 8 -10.12 -13.71 -6.70
CA THR A 8 -9.56 -12.70 -7.60
C THR A 8 -9.22 -11.41 -6.85
N LEU A 9 -10.08 -10.97 -5.94
CA LEU A 9 -9.82 -9.77 -5.14
C LEU A 9 -8.60 -9.96 -4.23
N GLN A 10 -8.52 -11.09 -3.53
CA GLN A 10 -7.40 -11.41 -2.67
C GLN A 10 -6.09 -11.49 -3.46
N ARG A 11 -6.11 -12.08 -4.66
CA ARG A 11 -4.94 -12.19 -5.53
C ARG A 11 -4.42 -10.82 -5.96
N TYR A 12 -5.29 -9.88 -6.29
CA TYR A 12 -4.89 -8.51 -6.64
C TYR A 12 -4.53 -7.64 -5.43
N ALA A 13 -5.06 -7.95 -4.25
CA ALA A 13 -4.70 -7.26 -3.01
C ALA A 13 -3.36 -7.74 -2.41
N THR A 14 -2.87 -8.91 -2.82
CA THR A 14 -1.63 -9.49 -2.29
C THR A 14 -0.42 -8.82 -2.93
N ILE A 15 0.46 -8.23 -2.09
CA ILE A 15 1.74 -7.67 -2.54
C ILE A 15 2.68 -8.83 -2.90
N ARG A 16 3.31 -8.74 -4.09
CA ARG A 16 4.03 -9.86 -4.72
C ARG A 16 5.53 -9.87 -4.45
N SER A 17 6.10 -8.76 -4.00
CA SER A 17 7.55 -8.63 -3.79
C SER A 17 7.91 -7.80 -2.58
N LYS A 18 9.12 -8.01 -2.04
CA LYS A 18 9.66 -7.19 -0.94
C LYS A 18 9.98 -5.77 -1.41
N GLU A 19 10.36 -5.65 -2.67
CA GLU A 19 10.67 -4.39 -3.33
C GLU A 19 9.43 -3.52 -3.42
N ALA A 20 8.26 -4.07 -3.78
CA ALA A 20 7.00 -3.34 -3.77
C ALA A 20 6.60 -2.86 -2.37
N ILE A 21 6.82 -3.68 -1.34
CA ILE A 21 6.60 -3.26 0.07
C ILE A 21 7.45 -2.03 0.37
N SER A 22 8.76 -2.11 0.12
CA SER A 22 9.68 -1.00 0.41
C SER A 22 9.33 0.27 -0.38
N ILE A 23 8.93 0.13 -1.64
CA ILE A 23 8.52 1.27 -2.47
C ILE A 23 7.24 1.92 -1.92
N ILE A 24 6.25 1.12 -1.52
CA ILE A 24 5.02 1.61 -0.89
C ILE A 24 5.36 2.34 0.41
N GLU A 25 6.15 1.72 1.29
CA GLU A 25 6.57 2.32 2.57
C GLU A 25 7.26 3.67 2.35
N ASN A 26 8.29 3.73 1.51
CA ASN A 26 9.02 4.96 1.20
C ASN A 26 8.11 6.04 0.62
N HIS A 27 7.18 5.68 -0.26
CA HIS A 27 6.24 6.65 -0.86
C HIS A 27 5.26 7.17 0.19
N THR A 28 4.73 6.30 1.05
CA THR A 28 3.85 6.70 2.15
C THR A 28 4.56 7.55 3.19
N GLU A 29 5.82 7.24 3.52
CA GLU A 29 6.64 8.06 4.42
C GLU A 29 6.90 9.45 3.84
N ALA A 30 7.12 9.55 2.53
CA ALA A 30 7.32 10.83 1.86
C ALA A 30 6.03 11.69 1.84
N LEU A 31 4.86 11.05 1.76
CA LEU A 31 3.56 11.74 1.70
C LEU A 31 3.02 12.13 3.09
N PHE A 32 3.17 11.25 4.07
CA PHE A 32 2.51 11.37 5.38
C PHE A 32 3.51 11.51 6.54
N GLY A 33 4.81 11.43 6.27
CA GLY A 33 5.84 11.36 7.30
C GLY A 33 6.03 9.96 7.86
N ARG A 34 7.04 9.81 8.71
CA ARG A 34 7.31 8.55 9.39
C ARG A 34 6.36 8.35 10.57
N PRO A 35 5.71 7.19 10.72
CA PRO A 35 4.91 6.91 11.89
C PRO A 35 5.80 6.81 13.13
N ASP A 36 5.51 7.62 14.14
CA ASP A 36 6.20 7.64 15.44
C ASP A 36 5.63 6.49 16.30
N ILE A 37 5.94 5.23 15.97
CA ILE A 37 5.39 4.06 16.65
C ILE A 37 6.05 3.91 18.03
N VAL A 38 5.45 4.51 19.05
CA VAL A 38 5.85 4.33 20.44
C VAL A 38 5.04 3.19 21.05
N ILE A 39 5.67 2.07 21.39
CA ILE A 39 5.01 0.97 22.11
C ILE A 39 5.04 1.31 23.60
N THR A 40 3.87 1.37 24.23
CA THR A 40 3.78 1.56 25.68
C THR A 40 4.37 0.35 26.41
N PRO A 41 4.82 0.50 27.67
CA PRO A 41 5.32 -0.63 28.47
C PRO A 41 4.32 -1.79 28.61
N GLU A 42 3.04 -1.53 28.35
CA GLU A 42 1.93 -2.49 28.37
C GLU A 42 1.74 -3.24 27.04
N GLY A 43 2.64 -3.02 26.06
CA GLY A 43 2.59 -3.66 24.74
C GLY A 43 1.54 -3.07 23.80
N LYS A 44 0.97 -1.90 24.10
CA LYS A 44 0.02 -1.21 23.22
C LYS A 44 0.71 -0.16 22.36
N VAL A 45 0.20 0.03 21.14
CA VAL A 45 0.63 1.15 20.30
C VAL A 45 0.09 2.44 20.91
N ASN A 46 0.99 3.39 21.21
CA ASN A 46 0.64 4.69 21.75
C ASN A 46 0.15 5.61 20.62
N SER A 47 -1.13 5.54 20.28
CA SER A 47 -1.77 6.43 19.28
C SER A 47 -1.96 7.88 19.72
N SER A 48 -1.44 8.30 20.87
CA SER A 48 -1.64 9.67 21.39
C SER A 48 -0.98 10.77 20.54
N LYS A 49 -0.07 10.40 19.63
CA LYS A 49 0.58 11.30 18.67
C LYS A 49 0.04 11.17 17.24
N ASP A 50 -0.96 10.33 16.99
CA ASP A 50 -1.45 10.13 15.62
C ASP A 50 -2.04 11.45 15.09
N GLU A 51 -1.37 12.05 14.10
CA GLU A 51 -1.81 13.28 13.46
C GLU A 51 -3.08 13.01 12.65
N ILE A 52 -4.18 13.69 12.99
CA ILE A 52 -5.43 13.60 12.24
C ILE A 52 -5.29 14.41 10.96
N ILE A 53 -5.13 13.72 9.82
CA ILE A 53 -5.10 14.34 8.50
C ILE A 53 -6.53 14.64 8.03
N LYS A 54 -6.91 15.92 8.01
CA LYS A 54 -8.19 16.35 7.43
C LYS A 54 -8.06 16.47 5.92
N ILE A 55 -8.81 15.66 5.18
CA ILE A 55 -8.87 15.69 3.72
C ILE A 55 -10.28 16.01 3.24
N SER A 56 -10.39 16.80 2.16
CA SER A 56 -11.69 17.02 1.51
C SER A 56 -12.13 15.77 0.75
N ILE A 57 -13.43 15.63 0.44
CA ILE A 57 -13.94 14.51 -0.38
C ILE A 57 -13.25 14.48 -1.75
N GLY A 58 -12.97 15.65 -2.34
CA GLY A 58 -12.21 15.75 -3.59
C GLY A 58 -10.77 15.27 -3.45
N GLY A 59 -10.11 15.62 -2.34
CA GLY A 59 -8.77 15.12 -2.01
C GLY A 59 -8.76 13.61 -1.80
N LEU A 60 -9.75 13.05 -1.10
CA LEU A 60 -9.88 11.61 -0.91
C LEU A 60 -10.07 10.87 -2.24
N LYS A 61 -10.94 11.39 -3.12
CA LYS A 61 -11.12 10.83 -4.46
C LYS A 61 -9.80 10.81 -5.24
N ARG A 62 -9.03 11.90 -5.17
CA ARG A 62 -7.72 11.99 -5.83
C ARG A 62 -6.73 11.00 -5.24
N LEU A 63 -6.65 10.90 -3.91
CA LEU A 63 -5.78 9.95 -3.21
C LEU A 63 -6.09 8.50 -3.63
N VAL A 64 -7.36 8.13 -3.71
CA VAL A 64 -7.78 6.79 -4.17
C VAL A 64 -7.38 6.54 -5.62
N LEU A 65 -7.57 7.52 -6.51
CA LEU A 65 -7.17 7.38 -7.92
C LEU A 65 -5.65 7.28 -8.09
N GLU A 66 -4.89 8.04 -7.30
CA GLU A 66 -3.42 7.97 -7.28
C GLU A 66 -2.96 6.60 -6.76
N ALA A 67 -3.56 6.07 -5.69
CA ALA A 67 -3.26 4.75 -5.17
C ALA A 67 -3.56 3.64 -6.20
N VAL A 68 -4.69 3.72 -6.91
CA VAL A 68 -5.03 2.76 -7.99
C VAL A 68 -4.03 2.85 -9.14
N THR A 69 -3.65 4.06 -9.55
CA THR A 69 -2.68 4.28 -10.63
C THR A 69 -1.30 3.72 -10.24
N PHE A 70 -0.85 4.00 -9.03
CA PHE A 70 0.43 3.54 -8.50
C PHE A 70 0.47 2.02 -8.33
N GLY A 71 -0.56 1.42 -7.75
CA GLY A 71 -0.66 -0.04 -7.61
C GLY A 71 -0.70 -0.76 -8.96
N SER A 72 -1.41 -0.20 -9.95
CA SER A 72 -1.44 -0.75 -11.32
C SER A 72 -0.07 -0.71 -11.99
N PHE A 73 0.70 0.38 -11.78
CA PHE A 73 2.07 0.50 -12.26
C PHE A 73 3.00 -0.56 -11.63
N LEU A 74 2.93 -0.72 -10.30
CA LEU A 74 3.73 -1.75 -9.61
C LEU A 74 3.41 -3.14 -10.15
N TRP A 75 2.12 -3.47 -10.31
CA TRP A 75 1.69 -4.76 -10.82
C TRP A 75 2.23 -5.05 -12.23
N ASP A 76 2.23 -4.06 -13.13
CA ASP A 76 2.76 -4.21 -14.50
C ASP A 76 4.27 -4.46 -14.49
N VAL A 77 5.01 -3.65 -13.73
CA VAL A 77 6.47 -3.77 -13.61
C VAL A 77 6.86 -5.10 -12.98
N GLU A 78 6.21 -5.51 -11.89
CA GLU A 78 6.46 -6.80 -11.24
C GLU A 78 6.16 -7.95 -12.21
N SER A 79 5.07 -7.88 -12.97
CA SER A 79 4.71 -8.90 -13.95
C SER A 79 5.76 -9.01 -15.06
N TYR A 80 6.28 -7.87 -15.53
CA TYR A 80 7.35 -7.84 -16.52
C TYR A 80 8.64 -8.46 -15.98
N VAL A 81 9.09 -8.08 -14.79
CA VAL A 81 10.32 -8.60 -14.17
C VAL A 81 10.17 -10.10 -13.84
N ASP A 82 9.00 -10.52 -13.36
CA ASP A 82 8.72 -11.91 -12.99
C ASP A 82 8.74 -12.85 -14.20
N SER A 83 8.37 -12.35 -15.39
CA SER A 83 8.48 -13.09 -16.64
C SER A 83 9.93 -13.43 -17.04
N ARG A 84 10.92 -12.72 -16.49
CA ARG A 84 12.34 -12.87 -16.83
C ARG A 84 13.15 -13.53 -15.72
N TYR A 85 12.79 -13.26 -14.46
CA TYR A 85 13.61 -13.63 -13.30
C TYR A 85 12.90 -14.51 -12.27
N HIS A 86 11.58 -14.75 -12.41
CA HIS A 86 10.79 -15.60 -11.51
C HIS A 86 11.02 -15.31 -10.02
N PHE A 87 10.89 -14.04 -9.64
CA PHE A 87 11.26 -13.55 -8.30
C PHE A 87 10.07 -13.41 -7.36
N VAL A 88 8.84 -13.48 -7.87
CA VAL A 88 7.63 -13.48 -7.05
C VAL A 88 7.43 -14.89 -6.46
N LEU A 89 7.37 -14.97 -5.14
CA LEU A 89 7.01 -16.21 -4.44
C LEU A 89 5.53 -16.49 -4.72
N LYS A 90 5.25 -17.64 -5.37
CA LYS A 90 3.88 -18.11 -5.62
C LYS A 90 3.25 -18.72 -4.37
#